data_AF-A0A1F2TK90-F1
#
_entry.id   AF-A0A1F2TK90-F1
#
_cell.length_a   1.000
_cell.length_b   1.000
_cell.length_c   1.000
_cell.angle_alpha   90.00
_cell.angle_beta   90.00
_cell.angle_gamma   90.00
#
_symmetry.space_group_name_H-M   'P 1'
#
loop_
_entity.id
_entity.type
_entity.pdbx_description
1 polymer ?
#
loop_
_entity_poly.entity_id
_entity_poly.type
_entity_poly.pdbx_seq_one_letter_code
_entity_poly.pdbx_strand_id
1 'polypeptide(L)'
;MLQDLNRLRLDNSQLRNQAEQARRLQVLFDFQQEAPLRMVASQVIGSDAAQTSRLLLIDKGSEAGLRPDLAVLVPEGVVGKVLHVFPNAAQVLLFTDGNSGLGGLLEESRIHGVVRGNSSPLADLAYIPNGEKVEIGSRVLTSGEDKIFPKGLPVGVVVSAQPGIDFQQIQVQPVARLNRLEEVLVILPGSPEDIAQSEPDSPVATLSPPASGQQDQPDRAQGPVPPVAAENAEPPPSPATSLSPASP
;
A
#
# COMPACT_ATOMS: atom_id res chain seq x y z
N MET A 1 -42.58 13.49 8.59
CA MET A 1 -42.31 14.00 7.22
C MET A 1 -40.88 14.52 7.05
N LEU A 2 -40.45 15.62 7.69
CA LEU A 2 -39.07 16.14 7.48
C LEU A 2 -37.98 15.22 8.08
N GLN A 3 -38.25 14.62 9.25
CA GLN A 3 -37.35 13.66 9.89
C GLN A 3 -37.19 12.37 9.05
N ASP A 4 -38.29 11.84 8.51
CA ASP A 4 -38.28 10.64 7.68
C ASP A 4 -37.50 10.88 6.37
N LEU A 5 -37.69 12.04 5.74
CA LEU A 5 -36.99 12.42 4.52
C LEU A 5 -35.47 12.57 4.75
N ASN A 6 -35.05 13.12 5.90
CA ASN A 6 -33.64 13.18 6.26
C ASN A 6 -33.05 11.80 6.52
N ARG A 7 -33.78 10.91 7.21
CA ARG A 7 -33.38 9.52 7.42
C ARG A 7 -33.23 8.76 6.10
N LEU A 8 -34.24 8.83 5.24
CA LEU A 8 -34.22 8.20 3.91
C LEU A 8 -33.06 8.72 3.05
N ARG A 9 -32.72 10.01 3.13
CA ARG A 9 -31.55 10.57 2.44
C ARG A 9 -30.23 10.04 3.00
N LEU A 10 -30.12 9.93 4.32
CA LEU A 10 -28.93 9.37 4.97
C LEU A 10 -28.74 7.90 4.59
N ASP A 11 -29.79 7.09 4.71
CA ASP A 11 -29.79 5.67 4.36
C ASP A 11 -29.44 5.48 2.87
N ASN A 12 -30.02 6.29 1.98
CA ASN A 12 -29.71 6.23 0.55
C ASN A 12 -28.24 6.60 0.25
N SER A 13 -27.70 7.59 0.96
CA SER A 13 -26.29 7.98 0.85
C SER A 13 -25.35 6.86 1.33
N GLN A 14 -25.66 6.25 2.48
CA GLN A 14 -24.88 5.13 3.02
C GLN A 14 -24.89 3.92 2.08
N LEU A 15 -26.07 3.53 1.58
CA LEU A 15 -26.20 2.43 0.62
C LEU A 15 -25.43 2.69 -0.67
N ARG A 16 -25.44 3.92 -1.17
CA ARG A 16 -24.65 4.32 -2.35
C ARG A 16 -23.15 4.19 -2.08
N ASN A 17 -22.66 4.68 -0.94
CA ASN A 17 -21.24 4.59 -0.59
C ASN A 17 -20.79 3.13 -0.45
N GLN A 18 -21.59 2.29 0.19
CA GLN A 18 -21.32 0.85 0.30
C GLN A 18 -21.29 0.16 -1.05
N ALA A 19 -22.22 0.50 -1.95
CA ALA A 19 -22.25 -0.05 -3.30
C ALA A 19 -21.02 0.36 -4.13
N GLU A 20 -20.60 1.62 -4.05
CA GLU A 20 -19.38 2.11 -4.73
C GLU A 20 -18.12 1.45 -4.15
N GLN A 21 -18.02 1.34 -2.83
CA GLN A 21 -16.90 0.65 -2.19
C GLN A 21 -16.84 -0.83 -2.60
N ALA A 22 -17.96 -1.54 -2.54
CA ALA A 22 -18.02 -2.93 -2.98
C ALA A 22 -17.60 -3.08 -4.45
N ARG A 23 -18.04 -2.16 -5.31
CA ARG A 23 -17.65 -2.12 -6.72
C ARG A 23 -16.14 -1.93 -6.90
N ARG A 24 -15.52 -0.98 -6.20
CA ARG A 24 -14.06 -0.75 -6.31
C ARG A 24 -13.27 -1.94 -5.80
N LEU A 25 -13.65 -2.49 -4.64
CA LEU A 25 -13.02 -3.70 -4.10
C LEU A 25 -13.14 -4.89 -5.04
N GLN A 26 -14.28 -5.04 -5.72
CA GLN A 26 -14.47 -6.09 -6.71
C GLN A 26 -13.53 -5.93 -7.90
N VAL A 27 -13.37 -4.72 -8.44
CA VAL A 27 -12.42 -4.45 -9.54
C VAL A 27 -10.97 -4.76 -9.12
N LEU A 28 -10.59 -4.42 -7.89
CA LEU A 28 -9.25 -4.75 -7.37
C LEU A 28 -9.05 -6.25 -7.21
N PHE A 29 -10.06 -6.96 -6.72
CA PHE A 29 -10.04 -8.41 -6.58
C PHE A 29 -9.93 -9.12 -7.94
N ASP A 30 -10.74 -8.71 -8.92
CA ASP A 30 -10.70 -9.28 -10.26
C ASP A 30 -9.32 -9.05 -10.91
N PHE A 31 -8.76 -7.84 -10.80
CA PHE A 31 -7.41 -7.53 -11.27
C PHE A 31 -6.34 -8.38 -10.55
N GLN A 32 -6.49 -8.60 -9.25
CA GLN A 32 -5.58 -9.44 -8.47
C GLN A 32 -5.58 -10.90 -8.93
N GLN A 33 -6.73 -11.41 -9.38
CA GLN A 33 -6.88 -12.79 -9.84
C GLN A 33 -6.36 -13.00 -11.27
N GLU A 34 -6.43 -11.97 -12.12
CA GLU A 34 -5.97 -12.04 -13.51
C GLU A 34 -4.46 -11.83 -13.67
N ALA A 35 -3.85 -11.07 -12.76
CA ALA A 35 -2.43 -10.76 -12.82
C ALA A 35 -1.59 -11.90 -12.20
N PRO A 36 -0.52 -12.38 -12.86
CA PRO A 36 0.40 -13.37 -12.30
C PRO A 36 1.36 -12.74 -11.27
N LEU A 37 0.86 -11.81 -10.45
CA LEU A 37 1.64 -11.04 -9.49
C LEU A 37 1.02 -11.22 -8.10
N ARG A 38 1.86 -11.53 -7.12
CA ARG A 38 1.43 -11.53 -5.72
C ARG A 38 1.19 -10.08 -5.29
N MET A 39 -0.01 -9.74 -4.85
CA MET A 39 -0.37 -8.38 -4.46
C MET A 39 -1.11 -8.34 -3.13
N VAL A 40 -1.03 -7.21 -2.43
CA VAL A 40 -1.78 -6.92 -1.21
C VAL A 40 -2.63 -5.68 -1.44
N ALA A 41 -3.93 -5.79 -1.21
CA ALA A 41 -4.84 -4.66 -1.18
C ALA A 41 -4.67 -3.88 0.13
N SER A 42 -4.63 -2.56 0.03
CA SER A 42 -4.51 -1.65 1.17
C SER A 42 -5.39 -0.43 0.96
N GLN A 43 -5.94 0.07 2.06
CA GLN A 43 -6.71 1.31 2.08
C GLN A 43 -5.80 2.51 2.27
N VAL A 44 -6.10 3.59 1.57
CA VAL A 44 -5.50 4.90 1.78
C VAL A 44 -6.11 5.51 3.04
N ILE A 45 -5.27 5.79 4.03
CA ILE A 45 -5.65 6.37 5.32
C ILE A 45 -5.15 7.81 5.49
N GLY A 46 -4.36 8.31 4.55
CA GLY A 46 -3.93 9.70 4.53
C GLY A 46 -3.19 10.07 3.25
N SER A 47 -3.14 11.36 2.96
CA SER A 47 -2.30 11.93 1.91
C SER A 47 -1.63 13.16 2.47
N ASP A 48 -0.38 13.41 2.11
CA ASP A 48 0.31 14.62 2.52
C ASP A 48 -0.33 15.85 1.86
N ALA A 49 -0.45 16.93 2.65
CA ALA A 49 -0.95 18.22 2.21
C ALA A 49 0.19 19.16 1.74
N ALA A 50 1.45 18.77 1.96
CA ALA A 50 2.60 19.54 1.52
C ALA A 50 2.67 19.62 -0.01
N GLN A 51 3.00 20.80 -0.54
CA GLN A 51 3.15 20.99 -1.99
C GLN A 51 4.47 20.41 -2.53
N THR A 52 5.46 20.21 -1.66
CA THR A 52 6.81 19.80 -2.05
C THR A 52 6.99 18.30 -2.11
N SER A 53 6.27 17.55 -1.28
CA SER A 53 6.29 16.08 -1.29
C SER A 53 4.90 15.49 -1.48
N ARG A 54 4.79 14.49 -2.34
CA ARG A 54 3.56 13.80 -2.71
C ARG A 54 3.58 12.40 -2.12
N LEU A 55 3.23 12.32 -0.84
CA LEU A 55 3.15 11.08 -0.07
C LEU A 55 1.70 10.63 0.16
N LEU A 56 1.52 9.32 0.22
CA LEU A 56 0.28 8.63 0.52
C LEU A 56 0.53 7.67 1.69
N LEU A 57 -0.36 7.64 2.68
CA LEU A 57 -0.29 6.73 3.82
C LEU A 57 -1.31 5.61 3.63
N ILE A 58 -0.87 4.36 3.79
CA ILE A 58 -1.69 3.17 3.58
C ILE A 58 -1.75 2.30 4.85
N ASP A 59 -2.84 1.55 5.03
CA ASP A 59 -3.16 0.76 6.25
C ASP A 59 -2.49 -0.61 6.36
N LYS A 60 -1.52 -0.89 5.48
CA LYS A 60 -0.70 -2.11 5.51
C LYS A 60 0.76 -1.75 5.70
N GLY A 61 1.46 -2.59 6.43
CA GLY A 61 2.87 -2.41 6.78
C GLY A 61 3.66 -3.72 6.69
N SER A 62 4.72 -3.84 7.49
CA SER A 62 5.61 -5.02 7.46
C SER A 62 4.88 -6.30 7.84
N GLU A 63 3.84 -6.25 8.68
CA GLU A 63 3.03 -7.42 9.03
C GLU A 63 2.27 -8.01 7.82
N ALA A 64 1.98 -7.18 6.81
CA ALA A 64 1.39 -7.60 5.54
C ALA A 64 2.45 -7.92 4.47
N GLY A 65 3.73 -7.95 4.84
CA GLY A 65 4.85 -8.27 3.94
C GLY A 65 5.38 -7.10 3.11
N LEU A 66 4.94 -5.87 3.38
CA LEU A 66 5.46 -4.69 2.66
C LEU A 66 6.92 -4.43 2.99
N ARG A 67 7.65 -3.93 1.99
CA ARG A 67 9.06 -3.53 2.07
C ARG A 67 9.24 -2.21 1.29
N PRO A 68 10.28 -1.43 1.58
CA PRO A 68 10.67 -0.31 0.72
C PRO A 68 10.88 -0.76 -0.74
N ASP A 69 10.64 0.15 -1.67
CA ASP A 69 10.78 -0.04 -3.12
C ASP A 69 9.85 -1.11 -3.73
N LEU A 70 8.72 -1.42 -3.08
CA LEU A 70 7.63 -2.17 -3.73
C LEU A 70 6.75 -1.23 -4.56
N ALA A 71 6.37 -1.68 -5.76
CA ALA A 71 5.47 -0.95 -6.64
C ALA A 71 4.05 -0.91 -6.07
N VAL A 72 3.44 0.27 -6.17
CA VAL A 72 2.05 0.55 -5.79
C VAL A 72 1.28 0.98 -7.02
N LEU A 73 0.11 0.39 -7.22
CA LEU A 73 -0.73 0.62 -8.38
C LEU A 73 -2.22 0.60 -8.04
N VAL A 74 -3.00 1.09 -8.98
CA VAL A 74 -4.44 0.87 -9.09
C VAL A 74 -4.73 0.22 -10.45
N PRO A 75 -5.92 -0.35 -10.68
CA PRO A 75 -6.26 -0.98 -11.95
C PRO A 75 -6.08 -0.06 -13.16
N GLU A 76 -6.25 1.25 -12.97
CA GLU A 76 -6.04 2.25 -14.02
C GLU A 76 -4.57 2.49 -14.36
N GLY A 77 -3.64 2.27 -13.43
CA GLY A 77 -2.22 2.50 -13.65
C GLY A 77 -1.36 2.64 -12.40
N VAL A 78 -0.09 2.97 -12.62
CA VAL A 78 0.91 3.13 -11.57
C VAL A 78 0.58 4.31 -10.65
N VAL A 79 0.77 4.11 -9.35
CA VAL A 79 0.62 5.15 -8.32
C VAL A 79 1.98 5.66 -7.84
N GLY A 80 2.91 4.74 -7.55
CA GLY A 80 4.20 5.08 -6.99
C GLY A 80 4.88 3.88 -6.35
N LYS A 81 5.74 4.12 -5.36
CA LYS A 81 6.46 3.06 -4.65
C LYS A 81 6.45 3.26 -3.15
N VAL A 82 6.56 2.17 -2.40
CA VAL A 82 6.70 2.21 -0.93
C VAL A 82 8.03 2.87 -0.57
N LEU A 83 7.97 3.92 0.24
CA LEU A 83 9.14 4.66 0.74
C LEU A 83 9.55 4.20 2.13
N HIS A 84 8.60 4.21 3.07
CA HIS A 84 8.81 3.82 4.46
C HIS A 84 7.77 2.80 4.90
N VAL A 85 8.18 1.85 5.72
CA VAL A 85 7.32 0.77 6.24
C VAL A 85 7.35 0.78 7.76
N PHE A 86 6.17 0.76 8.36
CA PHE A 86 5.92 0.59 9.79
C PHE A 86 5.20 -0.76 10.00
N PRO A 87 4.93 -1.21 11.25
CA PRO A 87 4.25 -2.48 11.49
C PRO A 87 2.91 -2.61 10.75
N ASN A 88 2.05 -1.60 10.90
CA ASN A 88 0.65 -1.59 10.43
C ASN A 88 0.33 -0.45 9.45
N ALA A 89 1.36 0.22 8.93
CA ALA A 89 1.18 1.29 7.96
C ALA A 89 2.42 1.42 7.08
N ALA A 90 2.28 2.05 5.92
CA ALA A 90 3.39 2.38 5.06
C ALA A 90 3.17 3.73 4.38
N GLN A 91 4.26 4.43 4.08
CA GLN A 91 4.26 5.61 3.24
C GLN A 91 4.63 5.23 1.82
N VAL A 92 3.85 5.74 0.87
CA VAL A 92 4.03 5.55 -0.56
C VAL A 92 4.41 6.90 -1.16
N LEU A 93 5.52 6.92 -1.90
CA LEU A 93 5.97 8.06 -2.67
C LEU A 93 5.35 8.00 -4.07
N LEU A 94 4.51 8.98 -4.41
CA LEU A 94 3.88 9.05 -5.72
C LEU A 94 4.92 9.28 -6.83
N PHE A 95 4.70 8.72 -8.02
CA PHE A 95 5.64 8.88 -9.13
C PHE A 95 5.72 10.33 -9.67
N THR A 96 4.73 11.16 -9.36
CA THR A 96 4.69 12.59 -9.70
C THR A 96 5.50 13.47 -8.74
N ASP A 97 6.03 12.93 -7.64
CA ASP A 97 6.92 13.64 -6.72
C ASP A 97 8.26 14.00 -7.40
N GLY A 98 8.82 15.17 -7.12
CA GLY A 98 10.11 15.63 -7.67
C GLY A 98 11.31 14.72 -7.41
N ASN A 99 11.25 13.91 -6.35
CA ASN A 99 12.27 12.93 -5.97
C ASN A 99 11.92 11.50 -6.41
N SER A 100 10.87 11.34 -7.21
CA SER A 100 10.41 10.05 -7.71
C SER A 100 10.55 9.96 -9.23
N GLY A 101 10.64 8.73 -9.71
CA GLY A 101 10.69 8.42 -11.12
C GLY A 101 10.64 6.92 -11.36
N LEU A 102 10.35 6.56 -12.60
CA LEU A 102 10.24 5.18 -13.06
C LEU A 102 10.67 5.07 -14.52
N GLY A 103 11.05 3.85 -14.93
CA GLY A 103 11.34 3.56 -16.33
C GLY A 103 10.07 3.66 -17.19
N GLY A 104 10.10 4.51 -18.21
CA GLY A 104 9.00 4.76 -19.13
C GLY A 104 9.23 4.14 -20.51
N LEU A 105 8.15 3.71 -21.14
CA LEU A 105 8.14 3.11 -22.47
C LEU A 105 6.95 3.66 -23.26
N LEU A 106 7.20 4.34 -24.38
CA LEU A 106 6.14 4.73 -25.30
C LEU A 106 5.56 3.47 -25.94
N GLU A 107 4.24 3.31 -25.86
CA GLU A 107 3.58 2.06 -26.29
C GLU A 107 3.74 1.79 -27.78
N GLU A 108 3.53 2.81 -28.61
CA GLU A 108 3.52 2.72 -30.08
C GLU A 108 4.93 2.63 -30.66
N SER A 109 5.80 3.58 -30.29
CA SER A 109 7.16 3.67 -30.83
C SER A 109 8.18 2.78 -30.11
N ARG A 110 7.82 2.24 -28.94
CA ARG A 110 8.69 1.41 -28.08
C ARG A 110 9.97 2.12 -27.63
N ILE A 111 9.97 3.44 -27.65
CA ILE A 111 11.09 4.26 -27.19
C ILE A 111 11.10 4.27 -25.66
N HIS A 112 12.29 4.05 -25.10
CA HIS A 112 12.54 4.07 -23.67
C HIS A 112 12.87 5.49 -23.19
N GLY A 113 12.41 5.84 -21.99
CA GLY A 113 12.74 7.09 -21.32
C GLY A 113 12.58 6.95 -19.81
N VAL A 114 12.67 8.07 -19.09
CA VAL A 114 12.43 8.09 -17.64
C VAL A 114 11.26 9.01 -17.36
N VAL A 115 10.21 8.48 -16.74
CA VAL A 115 9.14 9.30 -16.21
C VAL A 115 9.61 9.86 -14.88
N ARG A 116 9.70 11.18 -14.79
CA ARG A 116 10.16 11.90 -13.61
C ARG A 116 9.05 12.80 -13.10
N GLY A 117 8.79 12.75 -11.80
CA GLY A 117 7.89 13.71 -11.18
C GLY A 117 8.53 15.10 -11.11
N ASN A 118 7.69 16.12 -11.13
CA ASN A 118 8.10 17.53 -10.98
C ASN A 118 7.26 18.25 -9.91
N SER A 119 6.67 17.45 -8.99
CA SER A 119 5.71 17.88 -7.97
C SER A 119 4.46 18.60 -8.52
N SER A 120 4.20 18.51 -9.83
CA SER A 120 2.94 18.90 -10.50
C SER A 120 1.94 17.73 -10.52
N PRO A 121 0.67 17.95 -10.91
CA PRO A 121 -0.23 16.86 -11.32
C PRO A 121 0.23 16.12 -12.59
N LEU A 122 1.13 16.70 -13.37
CA LEU A 122 1.78 16.09 -14.53
C LEU A 122 3.14 15.49 -14.14
N ALA A 123 3.66 14.62 -15.00
CA ALA A 123 5.04 14.14 -14.93
C ALA A 123 5.77 14.48 -16.24
N ASP A 124 7.10 14.48 -16.21
CA ASP A 124 7.93 14.70 -17.39
C ASP A 124 8.47 13.36 -17.90
N LEU A 125 8.47 13.14 -19.22
CA LEU A 125 9.16 12.02 -19.85
C LEU A 125 10.51 12.49 -20.39
N ALA A 126 11.58 12.13 -19.69
CA ALA A 126 12.94 12.58 -19.95
C ALA A 126 13.75 11.59 -20.81
N TYR A 127 14.87 12.08 -21.31
CA TYR A 127 15.89 11.34 -22.09
C TYR A 127 15.43 10.86 -23.47
N ILE A 128 14.45 11.53 -24.06
CA ILE A 128 14.02 11.27 -25.44
C ILE A 128 14.77 12.21 -26.40
N PRO A 129 15.58 11.71 -27.35
CA PRO A 129 16.29 12.55 -28.32
C PRO A 129 15.35 13.40 -29.17
N ASN A 130 15.78 14.61 -29.57
CA ASN A 130 14.99 15.50 -30.43
C ASN A 130 14.66 14.92 -31.82
N GLY A 131 15.42 13.92 -32.28
CA GLY A 131 15.17 13.24 -33.57
C GLY A 131 14.06 12.18 -33.51
N GLU A 132 13.63 11.77 -32.33
CA GLU A 132 12.57 10.78 -32.17
C GLU A 132 11.19 11.39 -32.37
N LYS A 133 10.26 10.63 -32.95
CA LYS A 133 8.87 11.09 -33.11
C LYS A 133 8.05 10.68 -31.90
N VAL A 134 7.54 11.67 -31.17
CA VAL A 134 6.58 11.47 -30.07
C VAL A 134 5.28 12.16 -30.42
N GLU A 135 4.18 11.41 -30.40
CA GLU A 135 2.86 11.93 -30.73
C GLU A 135 2.09 12.29 -29.46
N ILE A 136 1.37 13.41 -29.51
CA ILE A 136 0.43 13.78 -28.44
C ILE A 136 -0.71 12.76 -28.46
N GLY A 137 -1.02 12.19 -27.29
CA GLY A 137 -1.96 11.08 -27.15
C GLY A 137 -1.30 9.71 -27.05
N SER A 138 0.01 9.59 -27.33
CA SER A 138 0.71 8.31 -27.15
C SER A 138 0.71 7.89 -25.67
N ARG A 139 0.48 6.60 -25.44
CA ARG A 139 0.46 6.00 -24.10
C ARG A 139 1.88 5.71 -23.63
N VAL A 140 2.10 5.93 -22.34
CA VAL A 140 3.35 5.62 -21.64
C VAL A 140 3.09 4.46 -20.69
N LEU A 141 3.90 3.42 -20.81
CA LEU A 141 3.90 2.22 -19.97
C LEU A 141 5.19 2.15 -19.15
N THR A 142 5.24 1.30 -18.13
CA THR A 142 6.48 0.99 -17.41
C THR A 142 7.42 0.15 -18.28
N SER A 143 8.71 0.47 -18.28
CA SER A 143 9.72 -0.27 -19.05
C SER A 143 10.17 -1.57 -18.36
N GLY A 144 10.13 -1.61 -17.04
CA GLY A 144 10.61 -2.72 -16.20
C GLY A 144 12.11 -2.70 -15.88
N GLU A 145 12.83 -1.65 -16.27
CA GLU A 145 14.29 -1.57 -16.12
C GLU A 145 14.75 -1.29 -14.69
N ASP A 146 13.91 -0.61 -13.89
CA ASP A 146 14.17 -0.31 -12.48
C ASP A 146 14.00 -1.52 -11.55
N LYS A 147 13.43 -2.63 -12.05
CA LYS A 147 13.08 -3.85 -11.30
C LYS A 147 12.11 -3.62 -10.13
N ILE A 148 11.58 -2.42 -9.98
CA ILE A 148 10.55 -2.05 -9.00
C ILE A 148 9.18 -2.24 -9.64
N PHE A 149 9.00 -1.65 -10.82
CA PHE A 149 7.75 -1.73 -11.56
C PHE A 149 7.83 -2.84 -12.61
N PRO A 150 6.93 -3.84 -12.62
CA PRO A 150 6.82 -4.77 -13.72
C PRO A 150 6.61 -4.04 -15.04
N LYS A 151 7.11 -4.60 -16.14
CA LYS A 151 6.95 -4.03 -17.48
C LYS A 151 5.48 -4.05 -17.93
N GLY A 152 5.05 -2.97 -18.59
CA GLY A 152 3.75 -2.90 -19.27
C GLY A 152 2.59 -2.34 -18.44
N LEU A 153 2.85 -1.80 -17.25
CA LEU A 153 1.84 -1.12 -16.45
C LEU A 153 1.55 0.28 -17.03
N PRO A 154 0.29 0.70 -17.15
CA PRO A 154 -0.04 2.05 -17.62
C PRO A 154 0.48 3.13 -16.68
N VAL A 155 1.14 4.15 -17.22
CA VAL A 155 1.61 5.31 -16.45
C VAL A 155 0.79 6.54 -16.79
N GLY A 156 0.70 6.88 -18.08
CA GLY A 156 0.10 8.13 -18.51
C GLY A 156 -0.06 8.26 -20.02
N VAL A 157 -0.48 9.45 -20.44
CA VAL A 157 -0.64 9.85 -21.84
C VAL A 157 0.15 11.11 -22.09
N VAL A 158 0.87 11.17 -23.22
CA VAL A 158 1.60 12.37 -23.63
C VAL A 158 0.61 13.48 -23.97
N VAL A 159 0.74 14.62 -23.29
CA VAL A 159 -0.11 15.81 -23.50
C VAL A 159 0.62 16.98 -24.17
N SER A 160 1.94 16.98 -24.13
CA SER A 160 2.79 17.94 -24.83
C SER A 160 4.11 17.28 -25.16
N ALA A 161 4.65 17.55 -26.35
CA ALA A 161 5.98 17.14 -26.77
C ALA A 161 6.59 18.28 -27.61
N GLN A 162 7.71 18.83 -27.13
CA GLN A 162 8.41 19.94 -27.80
C GLN A 162 9.92 19.68 -27.79
N PRO A 163 10.66 20.06 -28.85
CA PRO A 163 12.12 19.99 -28.83
C PRO A 163 12.70 20.85 -27.70
N GLY A 164 13.65 20.30 -26.94
CA GLY A 164 14.42 21.04 -25.94
C GLY A 164 15.87 21.25 -26.38
N ILE A 165 16.73 21.68 -25.46
CA ILE A 165 18.16 21.95 -25.74
C ILE A 165 18.87 20.65 -26.15
N ASP A 166 18.85 19.64 -25.29
CA ASP A 166 19.51 18.34 -25.53
C ASP A 166 18.50 17.21 -25.82
N PHE A 167 17.37 17.24 -25.12
CA PHE A 167 16.29 16.24 -25.21
C PHE A 167 14.94 16.93 -25.36
N GLN A 168 13.94 16.19 -25.82
CA GLN A 168 12.57 16.69 -25.87
C GLN A 168 12.04 16.98 -24.46
N GLN A 169 11.22 18.02 -24.37
CA GLN A 169 10.41 18.34 -23.20
C GLN A 169 9.02 17.74 -23.42
N ILE A 170 8.77 16.62 -22.76
CA ILE A 170 7.53 15.86 -22.92
C ILE A 170 6.80 15.84 -21.58
N GLN A 171 5.53 16.25 -21.59
CA GLN A 171 4.66 16.16 -20.42
C GLN A 171 3.69 15.00 -20.57
N VAL A 172 3.51 14.28 -19.47
CA VAL A 172 2.68 13.09 -19.36
C VAL A 172 1.62 13.33 -18.30
N GLN A 173 0.36 13.15 -18.68
CA GLN A 173 -0.79 13.13 -17.77
C GLN A 173 -0.95 11.72 -17.19
N PRO A 174 -0.87 11.53 -15.86
CA PRO A 174 -1.16 10.24 -15.23
C PRO A 174 -2.54 9.70 -15.63
N VAL A 175 -2.62 8.39 -15.92
CA VAL A 175 -3.92 7.71 -16.11
C VAL A 175 -4.63 7.52 -14.77
N ALA A 176 -3.87 7.14 -13.74
CA ALA A 176 -4.37 7.01 -12.38
C ALA A 176 -4.71 8.38 -11.79
N ARG A 177 -5.86 8.46 -11.09
CA ARG A 177 -6.30 9.68 -10.41
C ARG A 177 -5.64 9.82 -9.04
N LEU A 178 -4.37 10.23 -9.05
CA LEU A 178 -3.51 10.26 -7.85
C LEU A 178 -4.01 11.16 -6.70
N ASN A 179 -4.97 12.06 -6.96
CA ASN A 179 -5.55 12.96 -5.96
C ASN A 179 -6.80 12.42 -5.25
N ARG A 180 -7.30 11.25 -5.64
CA ARG A 180 -8.54 10.65 -5.09
C ARG A 180 -8.42 9.13 -4.97
N LEU A 181 -7.28 8.68 -4.44
CA LEU A 181 -7.03 7.26 -4.19
C LEU A 181 -7.70 6.85 -2.88
N GLU A 182 -8.52 5.80 -2.92
CA GLU A 182 -9.18 5.23 -1.74
C GLU A 182 -8.58 3.87 -1.38
N GLU A 183 -8.31 3.05 -2.39
CA GLU A 183 -7.70 1.74 -2.25
C GLU A 183 -6.55 1.60 -3.26
N VAL A 184 -5.50 0.85 -2.89
CA VAL A 184 -4.34 0.57 -3.75
C VAL A 184 -3.91 -0.89 -3.63
N LEU A 185 -3.16 -1.36 -4.62
CA LEU A 185 -2.49 -2.65 -4.62
C LEU A 185 -0.99 -2.45 -4.50
N VAL A 186 -0.36 -3.21 -3.62
CA VAL A 186 1.10 -3.26 -3.48
C VAL A 186 1.59 -4.60 -4.03
N ILE A 187 2.51 -4.56 -4.99
CA ILE A 187 3.10 -5.78 -5.55
C ILE A 187 4.14 -6.31 -4.57
N LEU A 188 3.94 -7.55 -4.12
CA LEU A 188 4.90 -8.28 -3.29
C LEU A 188 5.92 -9.01 -4.18
N PRO A 189 7.14 -9.23 -3.66
CA PRO A 189 8.10 -10.11 -4.31
C PRO A 189 7.62 -11.57 -4.21
N GLY A 190 7.81 -12.33 -5.29
CA GLY A 190 7.50 -13.76 -5.38
C GLY A 190 6.52 -14.11 -6.50
N SER A 191 6.60 -15.34 -7.00
CA SER A 191 5.64 -15.90 -7.95
C SER A 191 4.34 -16.28 -7.23
N PRO A 192 3.18 -16.28 -7.92
CA PRO A 192 1.90 -16.76 -7.36
C PRO A 192 1.95 -18.19 -6.79
N GLU A 193 2.95 -18.98 -7.18
CA GLU A 193 3.14 -20.37 -6.72
C GLU A 193 3.55 -20.48 -5.24
N ASP A 194 4.16 -19.45 -4.64
CA ASP A 194 4.55 -19.45 -3.22
C ASP A 194 3.32 -19.46 -2.27
N ILE A 195 2.15 -19.06 -2.78
CA ILE A 195 0.91 -18.95 -2.02
C ILE A 195 0.23 -20.33 -1.89
N ALA A 196 0.41 -21.23 -2.87
CA ALA A 196 -0.15 -22.58 -2.84
C ALA A 196 0.55 -23.51 -1.84
N GLN A 197 1.74 -23.14 -1.37
CA GLN A 197 2.51 -23.90 -0.36
C GLN A 197 2.40 -23.29 1.04
N SER A 198 1.70 -22.17 1.18
CA SER A 198 1.47 -21.48 2.45
C SER A 198 0.03 -21.72 2.92
N GLU A 199 -0.39 -22.98 3.05
CA GLU A 199 -1.58 -23.27 3.87
C GLU A 199 -1.30 -22.80 5.31
N PRO A 200 -2.24 -22.12 5.98
CA PRO A 200 -2.08 -21.83 7.39
C PRO A 200 -2.13 -23.16 8.15
N ASP A 201 -0.97 -23.62 8.59
CA ASP A 201 -0.84 -24.65 9.62
C ASP A 201 -1.42 -24.07 10.92
N SER A 202 -2.72 -24.23 11.08
CA SER A 202 -3.40 -24.06 12.35
C SER A 202 -4.31 -25.26 12.49
N PRO A 203 -3.97 -26.21 13.39
CA PRO A 203 -4.83 -27.35 13.62
C PRO A 203 -6.17 -26.81 14.11
N VAL A 204 -7.22 -27.09 13.33
CA VAL A 204 -8.61 -26.95 13.74
C VAL A 204 -8.72 -27.67 15.08
N ALA A 205 -8.80 -26.91 16.16
CA ALA A 205 -9.12 -27.46 17.47
C ALA A 205 -10.53 -28.05 17.35
N THR A 206 -10.58 -29.36 17.15
CA THR A 206 -11.81 -30.16 17.21
C THR A 206 -12.43 -29.92 18.58
N LEU A 207 -13.47 -29.11 18.61
CA LEU A 207 -14.34 -28.97 19.76
C LEU A 207 -15.05 -30.32 19.98
N SER A 208 -14.48 -31.15 20.84
CA SER A 208 -15.18 -32.31 21.38
C SER A 208 -16.39 -31.84 22.18
N PRO A 209 -17.58 -32.44 21.98
CA PRO A 209 -18.77 -32.08 22.76
C PRO A 209 -18.63 -32.50 24.23
N PRO A 210 -19.28 -31.79 25.17
CA PRO A 210 -19.17 -32.06 26.60
C PRO A 210 -19.92 -33.33 26.97
N ALA A 211 -19.22 -34.32 27.52
CA ALA A 211 -19.83 -35.47 28.16
C ALA A 211 -20.49 -35.02 29.49
N SER A 212 -21.81 -35.19 29.57
CA SER A 212 -22.57 -34.99 30.80
C SER A 212 -22.75 -36.33 31.52
N GLY A 213 -22.35 -36.39 32.79
CA GLY A 213 -22.97 -37.23 33.83
C GLY A 213 -22.28 -38.53 34.21
N GLN A 214 -21.63 -38.55 35.38
CA GLN A 214 -22.07 -39.36 36.54
C GLN A 214 -21.26 -39.03 37.80
N GLN A 215 -21.98 -38.74 38.87
CA GLN A 215 -21.51 -38.64 40.25
C GLN A 215 -21.38 -40.05 40.83
N ASP A 216 -20.33 -40.33 41.60
CA ASP A 216 -20.44 -40.94 42.94
C ASP A 216 -19.07 -40.94 43.67
N GLN A 217 -19.11 -40.48 44.92
CA GLN A 217 -18.05 -40.43 45.96
C GLN A 217 -18.22 -41.66 46.91
N PRO A 218 -17.43 -41.86 48.00
CA PRO A 218 -16.06 -41.46 48.38
C PRO A 218 -15.25 -42.68 48.97
N ASP A 219 -13.98 -42.51 49.37
CA ASP A 219 -13.49 -42.71 50.77
C ASP A 219 -11.93 -42.70 50.91
N ARG A 220 -11.46 -41.99 51.95
CA ARG A 220 -10.20 -42.04 52.76
C ARG A 220 -8.82 -42.32 52.13
N ALA A 221 -7.86 -41.39 52.35
CA ALA A 221 -6.90 -41.40 53.49
C ALA A 221 -5.77 -40.34 53.37
N GLN A 222 -5.78 -39.39 54.31
CA GLN A 222 -4.69 -38.77 55.12
C GLN A 222 -3.22 -38.59 54.60
N GLY A 223 -2.83 -37.31 54.44
CA GLY A 223 -1.62 -36.64 55.02
C GLY A 223 -0.27 -36.71 54.25
N PRO A 224 0.73 -35.86 54.56
CA PRO A 224 0.73 -34.51 55.16
C PRO A 224 1.55 -33.44 54.35
N VAL A 225 1.29 -32.15 54.63
CA VAL A 225 2.11 -30.96 54.28
C VAL A 225 3.26 -30.80 55.29
N PRO A 226 4.45 -30.20 55.00
CA PRO A 226 4.64 -28.73 54.90
C PRO A 226 5.93 -28.33 54.08
N PRO A 227 6.58 -27.12 54.21
CA PRO A 227 6.15 -25.78 54.61
C PRO A 227 6.50 -24.66 53.57
N VAL A 228 6.14 -23.44 53.98
CA VAL A 228 6.17 -22.12 53.33
C VAL A 228 7.52 -21.38 53.54
N ALA A 229 7.94 -20.54 52.59
CA ALA A 229 8.71 -19.29 52.78
C ALA A 229 8.47 -18.41 51.52
N ALA A 230 7.76 -17.28 51.56
CA ALA A 230 8.23 -15.92 51.94
C ALA A 230 9.49 -15.51 51.13
N GLU A 231 9.60 -14.38 50.43
CA GLU A 231 9.39 -13.01 50.93
C GLU A 231 9.62 -11.95 49.81
N ASN A 232 8.74 -10.93 49.75
CA ASN A 232 8.88 -9.49 49.40
C ASN A 232 9.67 -8.99 48.15
N ALA A 233 9.05 -8.20 47.25
CA ALA A 233 8.91 -6.71 47.23
C ALA A 233 10.20 -6.01 46.71
N GLU A 234 10.27 -4.94 45.92
CA GLU A 234 9.41 -3.91 45.29
C GLU A 234 10.34 -3.12 44.29
N PRO A 235 9.85 -2.31 43.32
CA PRO A 235 10.68 -1.73 42.24
C PRO A 235 11.18 -0.28 42.52
N PRO A 236 11.41 0.58 41.49
CA PRO A 236 12.70 1.18 41.10
C PRO A 236 12.95 2.60 41.67
N PRO A 237 14.04 3.28 41.26
CA PRO A 237 13.86 4.68 40.84
C PRO A 237 14.62 5.11 39.56
N SER A 238 13.96 5.97 38.77
CA SER A 238 14.53 6.87 37.73
C SER A 238 14.93 8.22 38.37
N PRO A 239 15.25 9.27 37.59
CA PRO A 239 16.48 9.55 36.83
C PRO A 239 17.27 10.75 37.41
N ALA A 240 18.54 10.93 37.02
CA ALA A 240 19.31 12.14 37.32
C ALA A 240 19.61 12.96 36.06
N THR A 241 19.08 14.18 36.07
CA THR A 241 19.43 15.31 35.20
C THR A 241 20.82 15.84 35.56
N SER A 242 21.68 16.08 34.58
CA SER A 242 22.73 17.10 34.71
C SER A 242 22.90 17.89 33.42
N LEU A 243 22.78 19.21 33.58
CA LEU A 243 23.00 20.24 32.58
C LEU A 243 24.50 20.34 32.25
N SER A 244 24.81 20.67 31.00
CA SER A 244 26.11 21.22 30.59
C SER A 244 25.85 22.44 29.70
N PRO A 245 26.40 23.63 30.02
CA PRO A 245 26.40 24.77 29.10
C PRO A 245 27.70 24.81 28.27
N ALA A 246 27.58 25.18 27.00
CA ALA A 246 28.68 25.60 26.14
C ALA A 246 28.27 26.86 25.37
N SER A 247 29.23 27.77 25.27
CA SER A 247 29.20 29.19 24.88
C SER A 247 28.80 29.44 23.41
N PRO A 248 28.78 30.71 22.92
CA PRO A 248 30.00 31.53 22.76
C PRO A 248 30.08 32.79 23.63
#